data_AF-A0A956H6G5-F1
#
_entry.id   AF-A0A956H6G5-F1
#
_cell.length_a   1.000
_cell.length_b   1.000
_cell.length_c   1.000
_cell.angle_alpha   90.00
_cell.angle_beta   90.00
_cell.angle_gamma   90.00
#
_symmetry.space_group_name_H-M   'P 1'
#
loop_
_entity.id
_entity.type
_entity.pdbx_description
1 polymer ?
#
loop_
_entity_poly.entity_id
_entity_poly.type
_entity_poly.pdbx_seq_one_letter_code
_entity_poly.pdbx_strand_id
1 'polypeptide(L)'
;GSPWEAGTRRYAFRVRFDRLRPDPTLVKERLAELVATELEQSPDGFVSGKKRRRLKALAEEELMAAANPTSRIVEGCLDDRVLYLATTAKSQIGRCLELLRAIGVEVEPATPWKPGEAPVESEVLASHEPGESMLGARFLEALVGDQEIAYEPITGSAKLAKDDCLFTLRGELLRELMKLVEDGAEVVAAKLVMGDTVLRLDALAWRISGLRLEVGRHADWIERLDERIQGLREVWDALDGKYQALMRSGGA
;
A
#
# COMPACT_ATOMS: atom_id res chain seq x y z
N GLY A 1 17.98 9.97 -26.95
CA GLY A 1 17.42 10.30 -25.65
C GLY A 1 18.39 9.85 -24.58
N SER A 2 18.38 10.51 -23.44
CA SER A 2 19.09 10.05 -22.24
C SER A 2 18.50 8.69 -21.78
N PRO A 3 19.23 7.83 -21.04
CA PRO A 3 18.76 6.46 -20.75
C PRO A 3 17.53 6.36 -19.83
N TRP A 4 17.06 7.49 -19.31
CA TRP A 4 15.84 7.63 -18.50
C TRP A 4 14.65 8.19 -19.28
N GLU A 5 14.83 8.64 -20.52
CA GLU A 5 13.76 9.16 -21.36
C GLU A 5 13.12 8.01 -22.14
N ALA A 6 11.85 7.73 -21.86
CA ALA A 6 11.07 6.67 -22.49
C ALA A 6 9.94 7.30 -23.30
N GLY A 7 10.16 7.58 -24.59
CA GLY A 7 9.19 8.30 -25.42
C GLY A 7 9.25 9.83 -25.22
N THR A 8 8.14 10.53 -25.49
CA THR A 8 8.10 12.00 -25.44
C THR A 8 7.66 12.48 -24.06
N ARG A 9 8.49 13.28 -23.36
CA ARG A 9 8.21 13.87 -22.02
C ARG A 9 7.88 12.86 -20.91
N ARG A 10 8.40 11.65 -21.04
CA ARG A 10 8.22 10.58 -20.05
C ARG A 10 9.57 10.11 -19.54
N TYR A 11 9.67 10.05 -18.22
CA TYR A 11 10.90 9.73 -17.52
C TYR A 11 10.70 8.50 -16.63
N ALA A 12 11.36 7.41 -17.01
CA ALA A 12 11.31 6.15 -16.30
C ALA A 12 12.52 6.02 -15.38
N PHE A 13 12.31 5.63 -14.12
CA PHE A 13 13.39 5.51 -13.15
C PHE A 13 13.16 4.37 -12.16
N ARG A 14 14.24 3.97 -11.48
CA ARG A 14 14.24 2.95 -10.44
C ARG A 14 14.94 3.49 -9.20
N VAL A 15 14.31 3.32 -8.04
CA VAL A 15 14.90 3.64 -6.75
C VAL A 15 15.24 2.33 -6.05
N ARG A 16 16.52 2.13 -5.74
CA ARG A 16 17.00 0.98 -4.98
C ARG A 16 17.06 1.33 -3.50
N PHE A 17 16.40 0.50 -2.69
CA PHE A 17 16.39 0.55 -1.24
C PHE A 17 17.22 -0.60 -0.72
N ASP A 18 18.41 -0.28 -0.23
CA ASP A 18 19.30 -1.26 0.38
C ASP A 18 19.06 -1.26 1.90
N ARG A 19 18.77 -2.43 2.46
CA ARG A 19 18.56 -2.61 3.89
C ARG A 19 19.52 -3.68 4.39
N LEU A 20 20.45 -3.25 5.23
CA LEU A 20 21.35 -4.14 5.95
C LEU A 20 20.67 -4.60 7.24
N ARG A 21 20.36 -5.89 7.32
CA ARG A 21 19.91 -6.55 8.56
C ARG A 21 20.41 -7.99 8.58
N PRO A 22 20.76 -8.52 9.76
CA PRO A 22 21.11 -9.93 9.88
C PRO A 22 19.90 -10.81 9.56
N ASP A 23 20.16 -12.02 9.07
CA ASP A 23 19.12 -12.98 8.75
C ASP A 23 18.29 -13.31 10.02
N PRO A 24 16.96 -13.13 10.02
CA PRO A 24 16.12 -13.38 11.19
C PRO A 24 16.20 -14.81 11.73
N THR A 25 16.46 -15.78 10.86
CA THR A 25 16.61 -17.20 11.19
C THR A 25 17.92 -17.41 11.95
N LEU A 26 19.02 -16.89 11.42
CA LEU A 26 20.33 -16.96 12.09
C LEU A 26 20.31 -16.24 13.44
N VAL A 27 19.64 -15.09 13.53
CA VAL A 27 19.45 -14.38 14.81
C VAL A 27 18.68 -15.23 15.81
N LYS A 28 17.66 -15.97 15.36
CA LYS A 28 16.86 -16.85 16.22
C LYS A 28 17.67 -18.03 16.74
N GLU A 29 18.47 -18.66 15.87
CA GLU A 29 19.36 -19.77 16.22
C GLU A 29 20.43 -19.30 17.21
N ARG A 30 21.12 -18.20 16.89
CA ARG A 30 22.15 -17.63 17.76
C ARG A 30 21.59 -17.19 19.11
N LEU A 31 20.40 -16.59 19.14
CA LEU A 31 19.71 -16.27 20.38
C LEU A 31 19.42 -17.52 21.23
N ALA A 32 19.05 -18.64 20.60
CA ALA A 32 18.78 -19.89 21.33
C ALA A 32 20.05 -20.42 22.01
N GLU A 33 21.19 -20.38 21.32
CA GLU A 33 22.49 -20.73 21.89
C GLU A 33 22.85 -19.84 23.09
N LEU A 34 22.76 -18.51 22.92
CA LEU A 34 23.05 -17.57 23.99
C LEU A 34 22.14 -17.75 25.21
N VAL A 35 20.86 -18.08 24.99
CA VAL A 35 19.92 -18.39 26.07
C VAL A 35 20.28 -19.69 26.76
N ALA A 36 20.68 -20.74 26.02
CA ALA A 36 21.10 -22.01 26.61
C ALA A 36 22.35 -21.83 27.49
N THR A 37 23.37 -21.11 27.00
CA THR A 37 24.57 -20.78 27.79
C THR A 37 24.24 -19.98 29.05
N GLU A 38 23.35 -18.99 28.95
CA GLU A 38 22.94 -18.21 30.11
C GLU A 38 22.15 -19.05 31.13
N LEU A 39 21.32 -20.01 30.67
CA LEU A 39 20.59 -20.92 31.55
C LEU A 39 21.53 -21.85 32.33
N GLU A 40 22.58 -22.36 31.69
CA GLU A 40 23.61 -23.19 32.34
C GLU A 40 24.40 -22.42 33.42
N GLN A 41 24.59 -21.12 33.21
CA GLN A 41 25.32 -20.24 34.13
C GLN A 41 24.44 -19.61 35.21
N SER A 42 23.11 -19.68 35.06
CA SER A 42 22.15 -19.09 35.98
C SER A 42 21.83 -20.05 37.12
N PRO A 43 22.10 -19.70 38.40
CA PRO A 43 21.80 -20.57 39.54
C PRO A 43 20.33 -20.99 39.65
N ASP A 44 19.43 -20.13 39.15
CA ASP A 44 17.99 -20.32 39.23
C ASP A 44 17.40 -20.98 37.96
N GLY A 45 18.24 -21.34 36.99
CA GLY A 45 17.81 -21.96 35.73
C GLY A 45 16.84 -21.10 34.92
N PHE A 46 16.94 -19.78 35.04
CA PHE A 46 15.97 -18.84 34.47
C PHE A 46 16.63 -17.67 33.72
N VAL A 47 16.04 -17.30 32.59
CA VAL A 47 16.41 -16.11 31.81
C VAL A 47 15.23 -15.15 31.71
N SER A 48 15.34 -14.00 32.36
CA SER A 48 14.30 -12.97 32.32
C SER A 48 14.09 -12.39 30.91
N GLY A 49 12.88 -11.87 30.65
CA GLY A 49 12.58 -11.21 29.37
C GLY A 49 13.50 -10.03 29.05
N LYS A 50 13.94 -9.27 30.06
CA LYS A 50 14.91 -8.18 29.89
C LYS A 50 16.29 -8.70 29.46
N LYS A 51 16.76 -9.79 30.09
CA LYS A 51 18.03 -10.44 29.72
C LYS A 51 17.94 -11.04 28.32
N ARG A 52 16.84 -11.74 27.99
CA ARG A 52 16.60 -12.29 26.65
C ARG A 52 16.63 -11.21 25.54
N ARG A 53 16.04 -10.03 25.78
CA ARG A 53 16.13 -8.89 24.84
C ARG A 53 17.57 -8.41 24.63
N ARG A 54 18.40 -8.38 25.69
CA ARG A 54 19.83 -8.04 25.58
C ARG A 54 20.61 -9.09 24.80
N LEU A 55 20.37 -10.38 25.07
CA LEU A 55 20.99 -11.48 24.31
C LEU A 55 20.58 -11.43 22.83
N LYS A 56 19.33 -11.06 22.53
CA LYS A 56 18.88 -10.86 21.15
C LYS A 56 19.63 -9.71 20.47
N ALA A 57 19.79 -8.58 21.15
CA ALA A 57 20.56 -7.46 20.62
C ALA A 57 22.02 -7.83 20.35
N LEU A 58 22.63 -8.61 21.25
CA LEU A 58 23.98 -9.15 21.06
C LEU A 58 24.06 -10.08 19.84
N ALA A 59 23.11 -11.01 19.68
CA ALA A 59 23.04 -11.87 18.49
C ALA A 59 22.87 -11.07 17.20
N GLU A 60 22.05 -10.02 17.22
CA GLU A 60 21.87 -9.12 16.07
C GLU A 60 23.16 -8.36 15.74
N GLU A 61 23.92 -7.92 16.73
CA GLU A 61 25.21 -7.23 16.58
C GLU A 61 26.30 -8.16 16.01
N GLU A 62 26.44 -9.37 16.58
CA GLU A 62 27.40 -10.38 16.10
C GLU A 62 27.16 -10.73 14.62
N LEU A 63 25.90 -10.88 14.23
CA LEU A 63 25.52 -11.27 12.87
C LEU A 63 25.47 -10.09 11.89
N MET A 64 25.49 -8.84 12.38
CA MET A 64 25.45 -7.66 11.53
C MET A 64 26.68 -7.57 10.62
N ALA A 65 27.86 -7.95 11.13
CA ALA A 65 29.12 -7.89 10.39
C ALA A 65 29.14 -8.83 9.16
N ALA A 66 28.38 -9.92 9.21
CA ALA A 66 28.23 -10.90 8.13
C ALA A 66 26.94 -10.71 7.32
N ALA A 67 26.13 -9.69 7.64
CA ALA A 67 24.84 -9.49 7.00
C ALA A 67 25.02 -9.08 5.53
N ASN A 68 24.27 -9.73 4.64
CA ASN A 68 24.15 -9.28 3.26
C ASN A 68 23.02 -8.28 3.13
N PRO A 69 23.20 -7.17 2.37
CA PRO A 69 22.13 -6.21 2.14
C PRO A 69 21.00 -6.86 1.35
N THR A 70 19.77 -6.65 1.83
CA THR A 70 18.57 -6.94 1.06
C THR A 70 18.21 -5.71 0.25
N SER A 71 18.10 -5.86 -1.07
CA SER A 71 17.73 -4.78 -1.97
C SER A 71 16.28 -4.92 -2.39
N ARG A 72 15.54 -3.82 -2.36
CA ARG A 72 14.23 -3.70 -2.99
C ARG A 72 14.24 -2.58 -3.99
N ILE A 73 13.68 -2.81 -5.16
CA ILE A 73 13.57 -1.79 -6.21
C ILE A 73 12.13 -1.31 -6.25
N VAL A 74 11.95 0.01 -6.29
CA VAL A 74 10.68 0.65 -6.64
C VAL A 74 10.85 1.25 -8.03
N GLU A 75 9.97 0.85 -8.95
CA GLU A 75 9.89 1.45 -10.28
C GLU A 75 9.03 2.72 -10.21
N GLY A 76 9.42 3.74 -10.96
CA GLY A 76 8.71 5.00 -11.05
C GLY A 76 8.68 5.51 -12.48
N CYS A 77 7.64 6.27 -12.80
CA CYS A 77 7.46 6.92 -14.09
C CYS A 77 6.86 8.30 -13.87
N LEU A 78 7.56 9.34 -14.33
CA LEU A 78 7.00 10.68 -14.48
C LEU A 78 6.48 10.79 -15.92
N ASP A 79 5.18 10.91 -16.08
CA ASP A 79 4.51 11.03 -17.36
C ASP A 79 3.78 12.37 -17.40
N ASP A 80 4.39 13.34 -18.11
CA ASP A 80 4.02 14.76 -18.06
C ASP A 80 3.97 15.31 -16.62
N ARG A 81 2.77 15.49 -16.05
CA ARG A 81 2.56 16.05 -14.70
C ARG A 81 2.21 15.00 -13.64
N VAL A 82 2.14 13.73 -14.03
CA VAL A 82 1.70 12.65 -13.14
C VAL A 82 2.88 11.75 -12.78
N LEU A 83 3.13 11.59 -11.48
CA LEU A 83 4.09 10.63 -10.97
C LEU A 83 3.40 9.31 -10.63
N TYR A 84 3.81 8.25 -11.30
CA TYR A 84 3.46 6.87 -10.95
C TYR A 84 4.60 6.24 -10.15
N LEU A 85 4.28 5.65 -8.99
CA LEU A 85 5.21 4.85 -8.20
C LEU A 85 4.63 3.43 -8.01
N ALA A 86 5.43 2.41 -8.31
CA ALA A 86 5.06 1.00 -8.15
C ALA A 86 5.14 0.54 -6.69
N THR A 87 4.57 1.32 -5.77
CA THR A 87 4.49 0.99 -4.34
C THR A 87 3.36 1.75 -3.67
N THR A 88 2.74 1.11 -2.67
CA THR A 88 1.77 1.74 -1.78
C THR A 88 2.32 1.96 -0.36
N ALA A 89 3.58 1.57 -0.12
CA ALA A 89 4.20 1.69 1.20
C ALA A 89 4.61 3.15 1.48
N LYS A 90 3.99 3.76 2.51
CA LYS A 90 4.22 5.16 2.92
C LYS A 90 5.70 5.52 3.02
N SER A 91 6.51 4.66 3.67
CA SER A 91 7.95 4.89 3.84
C SER A 91 8.74 4.90 2.53
N GLN A 92 8.34 4.08 1.55
CA GLN A 92 9.00 4.04 0.24
C GLN A 92 8.59 5.24 -0.60
N ILE A 93 7.30 5.60 -0.59
CA ILE A 93 6.79 6.80 -1.26
C ILE A 93 7.54 8.03 -0.75
N GLY A 94 7.56 8.26 0.58
CA GLY A 94 8.23 9.41 1.18
C GLY A 94 9.70 9.50 0.76
N ARG A 95 10.43 8.38 0.77
CA ARG A 95 11.83 8.35 0.35
C ARG A 95 12.01 8.61 -1.15
N CYS A 96 11.13 8.09 -2.01
CA CYS A 96 11.16 8.41 -3.44
C CYS A 96 10.97 9.92 -3.67
N LEU A 97 10.01 10.54 -2.96
CA LEU A 97 9.75 11.98 -3.06
C LEU A 97 10.94 12.82 -2.56
N GLU A 98 11.61 12.42 -1.48
CA GLU A 98 12.84 13.06 -1.01
C GLU A 98 13.95 13.04 -2.08
N LEU A 99 14.15 11.89 -2.74
CA LEU A 99 15.17 11.74 -3.78
C LEU A 99 14.83 12.55 -5.02
N LEU A 100 13.56 12.61 -5.43
CA LEU A 100 13.10 13.47 -6.51
C LEU A 100 13.31 14.95 -6.19
N ARG A 101 12.98 15.38 -4.97
CA ARG A 101 13.22 16.75 -4.51
C ARG A 101 14.70 17.12 -4.52
N ALA A 102 15.57 16.18 -4.15
CA ALA A 102 17.02 16.39 -4.15
C ALA A 102 17.59 16.67 -5.56
N ILE A 103 16.90 16.25 -6.62
CA ILE A 103 17.26 16.55 -8.01
C ILE A 103 16.39 17.66 -8.63
N GLY A 104 15.66 18.41 -7.80
CA GLY A 104 14.85 19.56 -8.22
C GLY A 104 13.47 19.20 -8.80
N VAL A 105 12.99 17.98 -8.61
CA VAL A 105 11.63 17.57 -9.02
C VAL A 105 10.69 17.72 -7.82
N GLU A 106 9.82 18.72 -7.89
CA GLU A 106 8.77 18.93 -6.89
C GLU A 106 7.53 18.11 -7.23
N VAL A 107 7.04 17.37 -6.24
CA VAL A 107 5.86 16.52 -6.37
C VAL A 107 5.01 16.72 -5.14
N GLU A 108 3.76 17.08 -5.36
CA GLU A 108 2.77 17.24 -4.31
C GLU A 108 1.77 16.07 -4.36
N PRO A 109 1.27 15.60 -3.20
CA PRO A 109 0.17 14.66 -3.18
C PRO A 109 -1.05 15.27 -3.86
N ALA A 110 -1.44 14.71 -5.00
CA ALA A 110 -2.72 15.01 -5.61
C ALA A 110 -3.76 14.07 -5.01
N THR A 111 -4.86 14.63 -4.51
CA THR A 111 -6.09 13.85 -4.37
C THR A 111 -6.69 13.76 -5.78
N PRO A 112 -6.96 12.56 -6.33
CA PRO A 112 -7.50 12.43 -7.69
C PRO A 112 -8.80 13.22 -7.87
N TRP A 113 -9.56 13.39 -6.78
CA TRP A 113 -10.80 14.15 -6.74
C TRP A 113 -10.83 15.03 -5.47
N LYS A 114 -10.35 16.29 -5.49
CA LYS A 114 -10.56 17.40 -4.49
C LYS A 114 -9.95 18.73 -5.00
N PRO A 115 -10.26 19.97 -4.47
CA PRO A 115 -11.05 20.37 -3.29
C PRO A 115 -12.14 21.45 -3.55
N GLY A 116 -13.21 21.46 -2.76
CA GLY A 116 -14.25 22.51 -2.81
C GLY A 116 -15.60 22.09 -2.21
N GLU A 117 -15.79 20.79 -2.02
CA GLU A 117 -16.96 20.23 -1.35
C GLU A 117 -16.90 20.39 0.17
N ALA A 118 -18.07 20.42 0.80
CA ALA A 118 -18.18 20.48 2.24
C ALA A 118 -17.39 19.33 2.89
N PRO A 119 -16.75 19.57 4.05
CA PRO A 119 -16.07 18.50 4.76
C PRO A 119 -17.06 17.36 5.06
N VAL A 120 -16.76 16.18 4.53
CA VAL A 120 -17.43 14.95 4.95
C VAL A 120 -16.84 14.58 6.30
N GLU A 121 -17.67 14.68 7.33
CA GLU A 121 -17.34 14.25 8.68
C GLU A 121 -17.60 12.75 8.85
N SER A 122 -16.79 12.13 9.70
CA SER A 122 -16.96 10.76 10.16
C SER A 122 -16.70 10.75 11.66
N GLU A 123 -17.50 9.97 12.38
CA GLU A 123 -17.33 9.77 13.81
C GLU A 123 -16.24 8.73 14.14
N VAL A 124 -15.81 7.93 13.15
CA VAL A 124 -14.92 6.78 13.34
C VAL A 124 -13.59 6.92 12.58
N LEU A 125 -13.60 7.62 11.46
CA LEU A 125 -12.43 7.79 10.60
C LEU A 125 -11.96 9.25 10.63
N ALA A 126 -10.64 9.42 10.56
CA ALA A 126 -10.01 10.72 10.48
C ALA A 126 -8.90 10.71 9.43
N SER A 127 -8.79 11.82 8.69
CA SER A 127 -7.64 12.10 7.82
C SER A 127 -6.47 12.58 8.68
N HIS A 128 -5.32 11.93 8.55
CA HIS A 128 -4.13 12.24 9.35
C HIS A 128 -2.95 12.70 8.50
N GLU A 129 -2.99 12.47 7.18
CA GLU A 129 -1.90 12.79 6.26
C GLU A 129 -2.33 13.69 5.10
N PRO A 130 -1.39 14.47 4.52
CA PRO A 130 -1.64 15.19 3.28
C PRO A 130 -2.11 14.25 2.15
N GLY A 131 -3.22 14.62 1.51
CA GLY A 131 -3.85 13.82 0.46
C GLY A 131 -4.83 12.76 0.97
N GLU A 132 -4.94 12.52 2.29
CA GLU A 132 -5.98 11.64 2.83
C GLU A 132 -7.35 12.34 2.83
N SER A 133 -8.41 11.60 2.49
CA SER A 133 -9.76 12.15 2.32
C SER A 133 -10.87 11.21 2.76
N MET A 134 -11.81 11.74 3.56
CA MET A 134 -13.04 11.04 3.90
C MET A 134 -13.96 10.76 2.70
N LEU A 135 -13.87 11.56 1.64
CA LEU A 135 -14.57 11.28 0.38
C LEU A 135 -14.17 9.92 -0.21
N GLY A 136 -12.95 9.44 0.08
CA GLY A 136 -12.53 8.13 -0.37
C GLY A 136 -13.34 7.01 0.26
N ALA A 137 -13.71 7.14 1.54
CA ALA A 137 -14.52 6.14 2.22
C ALA A 137 -15.94 6.11 1.65
N ARG A 138 -16.54 7.29 1.43
CA ARG A 138 -17.85 7.43 0.77
C ARG A 138 -17.86 6.91 -0.66
N PHE A 139 -16.84 7.26 -1.42
CA PHE A 139 -16.70 6.75 -2.78
C PHE A 139 -16.59 5.23 -2.78
N LEU A 140 -15.75 4.66 -1.90
CA LEU A 140 -15.62 3.21 -1.81
C LEU A 140 -16.90 2.51 -1.37
N GLU A 141 -17.66 3.11 -0.44
CA GLU A 141 -18.99 2.65 -0.04
C GLU A 141 -19.93 2.58 -1.26
N ALA A 142 -20.00 3.65 -2.05
CA ALA A 142 -20.79 3.69 -3.27
C ALA A 142 -20.34 2.65 -4.31
N LEU A 143 -19.02 2.47 -4.49
CA LEU A 143 -18.49 1.45 -5.40
C LEU A 143 -18.88 0.04 -4.97
N VAL A 144 -18.90 -0.26 -3.66
CA VAL A 144 -19.26 -1.59 -3.16
C VAL A 144 -20.76 -1.89 -3.34
N GLY A 145 -21.60 -0.85 -3.37
CA GLY A 145 -23.03 -0.96 -3.70
C GLY A 145 -23.36 -0.94 -5.20
N ASP A 146 -22.39 -0.69 -6.07
CA ASP A 146 -22.57 -0.59 -7.52
C ASP A 146 -22.69 -1.99 -8.16
N GLN A 147 -23.73 -2.21 -8.96
CA GLN A 147 -23.99 -3.50 -9.61
C GLN A 147 -22.92 -3.91 -10.64
N GLU A 148 -22.20 -2.94 -11.20
CA GLU A 148 -21.10 -3.18 -12.15
C GLU A 148 -19.79 -3.53 -11.45
N ILE A 149 -19.74 -3.42 -10.11
CA ILE A 149 -18.55 -3.67 -9.31
C ILE A 149 -18.83 -4.86 -8.39
N ALA A 150 -18.14 -5.96 -8.65
CA ALA A 150 -18.22 -7.12 -7.79
C ALA A 150 -17.12 -7.08 -6.74
N TYR A 151 -17.44 -7.51 -5.52
CA TYR A 151 -16.42 -7.97 -4.57
C TYR A 151 -16.23 -9.47 -4.73
N GLU A 152 -14.98 -9.94 -4.71
CA GLU A 152 -14.70 -11.36 -4.88
C GLU A 152 -15.05 -12.14 -3.60
N PRO A 153 -16.05 -13.04 -3.58
CA PRO A 153 -16.55 -13.61 -2.32
C PRO A 153 -15.60 -14.63 -1.67
N ILE A 154 -14.65 -15.21 -2.42
CA ILE A 154 -13.78 -16.29 -1.91
C ILE A 154 -12.42 -15.75 -1.50
N THR A 155 -11.70 -15.06 -2.40
CA THR A 155 -10.36 -14.50 -2.11
C THR A 155 -10.37 -13.00 -1.88
N GLY A 156 -11.55 -12.38 -1.88
CA GLY A 156 -11.70 -10.96 -1.59
C GLY A 156 -11.40 -10.61 -0.14
N SER A 157 -11.33 -9.31 0.10
CA SER A 157 -11.30 -8.78 1.45
C SER A 157 -11.80 -7.35 1.47
N ALA A 158 -12.50 -6.99 2.55
CA ALA A 158 -12.91 -5.63 2.86
C ALA A 158 -12.45 -5.30 4.29
N LYS A 159 -11.86 -4.13 4.47
CA LYS A 159 -11.48 -3.58 5.77
C LYS A 159 -12.50 -2.51 6.12
N LEU A 160 -13.06 -2.62 7.32
CA LEU A 160 -14.13 -1.77 7.82
C LEU A 160 -13.69 -1.09 9.12
N ALA A 161 -14.31 0.04 9.42
CA ALA A 161 -14.22 0.75 10.68
C ALA A 161 -15.62 0.93 11.27
N LYS A 162 -15.81 0.60 12.55
CA LYS A 162 -17.05 0.85 13.29
C LYS A 162 -16.73 0.92 14.79
N ASP A 163 -17.34 1.85 15.53
CA ASP A 163 -17.21 1.97 16.99
C ASP A 163 -15.73 1.92 17.46
N ASP A 164 -14.86 2.73 16.85
CA ASP A 164 -13.40 2.76 17.06
C ASP A 164 -12.65 1.43 16.80
N CYS A 165 -13.33 0.45 16.21
CA CYS A 165 -12.76 -0.85 15.88
C CYS A 165 -12.48 -0.98 14.38
N LEU A 166 -11.27 -1.47 14.06
CA LEU A 166 -10.90 -1.85 12.70
C LEU A 166 -10.94 -3.37 12.56
N PHE A 167 -11.69 -3.87 11.59
CA PHE A 167 -11.79 -5.29 11.31
C PHE A 167 -11.74 -5.57 9.81
N THR A 168 -11.48 -6.82 9.45
CA THR A 168 -11.36 -7.25 8.05
C THR A 168 -12.25 -8.45 7.80
N LEU A 169 -13.15 -8.32 6.82
CA LEU A 169 -13.95 -9.41 6.28
C LEU A 169 -13.17 -10.13 5.19
N ARG A 170 -13.24 -11.46 5.19
CA ARG A 170 -12.63 -12.34 4.18
C ARG A 170 -13.49 -13.57 3.97
N GLY A 171 -13.40 -14.16 2.79
CA GLY A 171 -14.15 -15.37 2.44
C GLY A 171 -15.66 -15.17 2.65
N GLU A 172 -16.33 -16.16 3.22
CA GLU A 172 -17.80 -16.17 3.38
C GLU A 172 -18.34 -14.97 4.16
N LEU A 173 -17.56 -14.39 5.08
CA LEU A 173 -17.96 -13.21 5.85
C LEU A 173 -18.13 -11.94 4.99
N LEU A 174 -17.62 -11.92 3.76
CA LEU A 174 -17.83 -10.79 2.85
C LEU A 174 -19.30 -10.59 2.46
N ARG A 175 -20.13 -11.63 2.58
CA ARG A 175 -21.57 -11.51 2.31
C ARG A 175 -22.28 -10.57 3.28
N GLU A 176 -21.71 -10.38 4.47
CA GLU A 176 -22.22 -9.45 5.48
C GLU A 176 -21.79 -8.00 5.25
N LEU A 177 -20.97 -7.73 4.21
CA LEU A 177 -20.39 -6.40 3.96
C LEU A 177 -21.47 -5.32 3.85
N MET A 178 -22.48 -5.52 2.99
CA MET A 178 -23.54 -4.53 2.78
C MET A 178 -24.36 -4.28 4.05
N LYS A 179 -24.69 -5.35 4.77
CA LYS A 179 -25.41 -5.24 6.05
C LYS A 179 -24.61 -4.45 7.08
N LEU A 180 -23.31 -4.67 7.19
CA LEU A 180 -22.46 -3.93 8.12
C LEU A 180 -22.35 -2.45 7.75
N VAL A 181 -22.30 -2.14 6.44
CA VAL A 181 -22.33 -0.77 5.93
C VAL A 181 -23.67 -0.09 6.25
N GLU A 182 -24.79 -0.77 6.02
CA GLU A 182 -26.14 -0.30 6.41
C GLU A 182 -26.25 -0.08 7.93
N ASP A 183 -25.58 -0.91 8.74
CA ASP A 183 -25.47 -0.76 10.18
C ASP A 183 -24.42 0.29 10.62
N GLY A 184 -23.92 1.13 9.70
CA GLY A 184 -23.04 2.26 9.97
C GLY A 184 -21.53 1.97 9.99
N ALA A 185 -21.08 0.82 9.47
CA ALA A 185 -19.65 0.58 9.30
C ALA A 185 -19.10 1.30 8.05
N GLU A 186 -17.96 1.97 8.17
CA GLU A 186 -17.31 2.67 7.06
C GLU A 186 -16.27 1.78 6.36
N VAL A 187 -16.29 1.77 5.02
CA VAL A 187 -15.35 0.97 4.21
C VAL A 187 -14.02 1.69 4.05
N VAL A 188 -12.96 1.12 4.62
CA VAL A 188 -11.60 1.69 4.60
C VAL A 188 -10.80 1.21 3.40
N ALA A 189 -10.98 -0.05 3.01
CA ALA A 189 -10.30 -0.61 1.84
C ALA A 189 -10.96 -1.89 1.38
N ALA A 190 -11.16 -2.08 0.08
CA ALA A 190 -11.75 -3.30 -0.46
C ALA A 190 -11.04 -3.79 -1.71
N LYS A 191 -11.05 -5.10 -1.92
CA LYS A 191 -10.66 -5.73 -3.19
C LYS A 191 -11.88 -5.78 -4.09
N LEU A 192 -11.80 -5.08 -5.22
CA LEU A 192 -12.86 -4.88 -6.20
C LEU A 192 -12.53 -5.59 -7.50
N VAL A 193 -13.58 -6.00 -8.20
CA VAL A 193 -13.54 -6.54 -9.56
C VAL A 193 -14.36 -5.60 -10.44
N MET A 194 -13.69 -4.98 -11.41
CA MET A 194 -14.27 -4.04 -12.37
C MET A 194 -14.03 -4.61 -13.78
N GLY A 195 -15.07 -5.23 -14.36
CA GLY A 195 -14.89 -5.99 -15.60
C GLY A 195 -13.93 -7.17 -15.40
N ASP A 196 -12.83 -7.18 -16.15
CA ASP A 196 -11.73 -8.15 -16.03
C ASP A 196 -10.64 -7.72 -15.05
N THR A 197 -10.70 -6.48 -14.56
CA THR A 197 -9.67 -5.87 -13.74
C THR A 197 -9.93 -6.12 -12.26
N VAL A 198 -8.92 -6.66 -11.58
CA VAL A 198 -8.94 -6.86 -10.13
C VAL A 198 -7.98 -5.89 -9.48
N LEU A 199 -8.48 -5.12 -8.51
CA LEU A 199 -7.70 -4.15 -7.78
C LEU A 199 -8.12 -4.08 -6.31
N ARG A 200 -7.27 -3.53 -5.46
CA ARG A 200 -7.63 -3.12 -4.10
C ARG A 200 -7.48 -1.61 -3.99
N LEU A 201 -8.56 -0.95 -3.59
CA LEU A 201 -8.57 0.47 -3.30
C LEU A 201 -8.45 0.69 -1.79
N ASP A 202 -7.47 1.49 -1.39
CA ASP A 202 -7.37 2.10 -0.05
C ASP A 202 -8.05 3.46 -0.13
N ALA A 203 -9.18 3.58 0.57
CA ALA A 203 -10.11 4.69 0.44
C ALA A 203 -9.47 6.02 0.81
N LEU A 204 -8.96 6.14 2.03
CA LEU A 204 -8.49 7.42 2.55
C LEU A 204 -7.31 7.95 1.74
N ALA A 205 -6.36 7.08 1.39
CA ALA A 205 -5.14 7.49 0.70
C ALA A 205 -5.23 7.41 -0.84
N TRP A 206 -6.37 7.01 -1.39
CA TRP A 206 -6.60 6.82 -2.83
C TRP A 206 -5.56 5.90 -3.51
N ARG A 207 -5.13 4.85 -2.80
CA ARG A 207 -4.09 3.96 -3.30
C ARG A 207 -4.67 2.72 -3.94
N ILE A 208 -4.22 2.44 -5.14
CA ILE A 208 -4.52 1.20 -5.84
C ILE A 208 -3.38 0.20 -5.58
N SER A 209 -3.74 -1.02 -5.18
CA SER A 209 -2.81 -2.12 -4.95
C SER A 209 -3.35 -3.42 -5.53
N GLY A 210 -2.47 -4.39 -5.76
CA GLY A 210 -2.86 -5.69 -6.31
C GLY A 210 -3.42 -5.64 -7.74
N LEU A 211 -3.31 -4.50 -8.41
CA LEU A 211 -3.68 -4.33 -9.81
C LEU A 211 -2.84 -5.26 -10.68
N ARG A 212 -3.51 -6.04 -11.50
CA ARG A 212 -2.88 -6.89 -12.51
C ARG A 212 -3.25 -6.33 -13.87
N LEU A 213 -2.24 -5.83 -14.57
CA LEU A 213 -2.36 -5.45 -15.97
C LEU A 213 -1.83 -6.63 -16.79
N GLU A 214 -2.60 -7.08 -17.78
CA GLU A 214 -2.17 -8.11 -18.71
C GLU A 214 -1.15 -7.54 -19.70
N VAL A 215 0.10 -7.47 -19.26
CA VAL A 215 1.25 -7.15 -20.10
C VAL A 215 2.08 -8.41 -20.28
N GLY A 216 2.50 -8.69 -21.51
CA GLY A 216 3.37 -9.83 -21.83
C GLY A 216 4.66 -9.84 -21.00
N ARG A 217 5.40 -10.96 -21.01
CA ARG A 217 6.74 -11.00 -20.40
C ARG A 217 7.75 -10.37 -21.34
N HIS A 218 8.61 -9.50 -20.80
CA HIS A 218 9.60 -8.71 -21.55
C HIS A 218 10.98 -8.74 -20.89
N ALA A 219 12.02 -8.45 -21.68
CA ALA A 219 13.41 -8.51 -21.21
C ALA A 219 13.77 -7.27 -20.37
N ASP A 220 13.37 -6.09 -20.82
CA ASP A 220 13.44 -4.85 -20.05
C ASP A 220 12.05 -4.43 -19.54
N TRP A 221 12.02 -3.86 -18.33
CA TRP A 221 10.78 -3.37 -17.72
C TRP A 221 10.20 -2.20 -18.50
N ILE A 222 11.02 -1.34 -19.12
CA ILE A 222 10.52 -0.19 -19.88
C ILE A 222 9.88 -0.56 -21.22
N GLU A 223 10.11 -1.77 -21.74
CA GLU A 223 9.62 -2.19 -23.08
C GLU A 223 8.09 -2.03 -23.22
N ARG A 224 7.34 -2.27 -22.15
CA ARG A 224 5.89 -2.11 -22.10
C ARG A 224 5.44 -1.04 -21.12
N LEU A 225 6.29 -0.04 -20.88
CA LEU A 225 5.91 1.07 -20.02
C LEU A 225 4.65 1.76 -20.57
N ASP A 226 4.59 2.00 -21.88
CA ASP A 226 3.46 2.66 -22.53
C ASP A 226 2.14 1.90 -22.32
N GLU A 227 2.14 0.58 -22.53
CA GLU A 227 0.98 -0.28 -22.29
C GLU A 227 0.57 -0.29 -20.82
N ARG A 228 1.54 -0.35 -19.89
CA ARG A 228 1.25 -0.30 -18.45
C ARG A 228 0.66 1.04 -18.02
N ILE A 229 1.22 2.15 -18.51
CA ILE A 229 0.70 3.48 -18.21
C ILE A 229 -0.70 3.65 -18.81
N GLN A 230 -0.93 3.16 -20.02
CA GLN A 230 -2.26 3.19 -20.65
C GLN A 230 -3.27 2.38 -19.83
N GLY A 231 -2.95 1.15 -19.41
CA GLY A 231 -3.83 0.36 -18.54
C GLY A 231 -4.07 1.01 -17.17
N LEU A 232 -3.06 1.70 -16.60
CA LEU A 232 -3.26 2.50 -15.38
C LEU A 232 -4.24 3.65 -15.60
N ARG A 233 -4.14 4.36 -16.73
CA ARG A 233 -5.06 5.45 -17.08
C ARG A 233 -6.49 4.95 -17.24
N GLU A 234 -6.69 3.85 -17.95
CA GLU A 234 -8.01 3.24 -18.15
C GLU A 234 -8.69 2.88 -16.83
N VAL A 235 -7.94 2.35 -15.86
CA VAL A 235 -8.46 2.09 -14.51
C VAL A 235 -8.88 3.38 -13.80
N TRP A 236 -8.05 4.43 -13.87
CA TRP A 236 -8.38 5.72 -13.28
C TRP A 236 -9.56 6.41 -13.97
N ASP A 237 -9.65 6.33 -15.29
CA ASP A 237 -10.76 6.89 -16.08
C ASP A 237 -12.08 6.17 -15.73
N ALA A 238 -12.06 4.86 -15.55
CA ALA A 238 -13.22 4.09 -15.09
C ALA A 238 -13.66 4.52 -13.68
N LEU A 239 -12.72 4.69 -12.75
CA LEU A 239 -13.01 5.19 -11.40
C LEU A 239 -13.51 6.64 -11.43
N ASP A 240 -12.96 7.50 -12.27
CA ASP A 240 -13.41 8.89 -12.44
C ASP A 240 -14.86 8.93 -12.93
N GLY A 241 -15.21 8.13 -13.94
CA GLY A 241 -16.58 8.00 -14.41
C GLY A 241 -17.56 7.61 -13.30
N LYS A 242 -17.17 6.67 -12.43
CA LYS A 242 -17.96 6.26 -11.25
C LYS A 242 -18.07 7.39 -10.22
N TYR A 243 -16.98 8.09 -9.96
CA TYR A 243 -16.96 9.23 -9.04
C TYR A 243 -17.90 10.34 -9.52
N GLN A 244 -17.82 10.71 -10.79
CA GLN A 244 -18.69 11.73 -11.39
C GLN A 244 -20.17 11.33 -11.36
N ALA A 245 -20.48 10.05 -11.53
CA ALA A 245 -21.85 9.54 -11.42
C ALA A 245 -22.39 9.69 -9.99
N LEU A 246 -21.58 9.37 -8.98
CA LEU A 246 -21.91 9.57 -7.55
C LEU A 246 -22.17 11.03 -7.22
N MET A 247 -21.33 11.94 -7.73
CA MET A 247 -21.51 13.38 -7.48
C MET A 247 -22.80 13.93 -8.11
N ARG A 248 -23.22 13.40 -9.26
CA ARG A 248 -24.46 13.82 -9.93
C ARG A 248 -25.72 13.28 -9.25
N SER A 249 -25.66 12.13 -8.59
CA SER A 249 -26.80 11.55 -7.89
C SER A 249 -27.06 12.17 -6.51
N GLY A 250 -26.23 13.13 -6.07
CA GLY A 250 -26.38 13.81 -4.78
C GLY A 250 -26.04 12.91 -3.59
N GLY A 251 -25.28 11.83 -3.80
CA GLY A 251 -24.83 10.90 -2.76
C GLY A 251 -23.56 11.33 -2.03
N ALA A 252 -23.20 12.62 -2.08
CA ALA A 252 -22.04 13.21 -1.43
C ALA A 252 -22.46 14.14 -0.28
#